data_AF-A0A1W9SDF1-F1
#
_entry.id   AF-A0A1W9SDF1-F1
#
_cell.length_a   1.000
_cell.length_b   1.000
_cell.length_c   1.000
_cell.angle_alpha   90.00
_cell.angle_beta   90.00
_cell.angle_gamma   90.00
#
_symmetry.space_group_name_H-M   'P 1'
#
loop_
_entity.id
_entity.type
_entity.pdbx_description
1 polymer ?
#
loop_
_entity_poly.entity_id
_entity_poly.type
_entity_poly.pdbx_seq_one_letter_code
_entity_poly.pdbx_strand_id
1 'polypeptide(L)'
;MSNLVKPHDLINGIAIKYKIQLKKILEGGMKMRRVLLLIIIIFSVVIAGCNQQIEPNISKEKARNFANELYNRQLFEQSAEEYTRYLQNYKLSDEEQVNISYAVGDIYFERLKDYENALAFYVRARYFNPKKELKRSIDKQIVACEERLGRPENAQQTLKESTALEPEKIAKKRPGAVVAVIGTKQITQGDIDFELSQLPPSIRSQYQDKSRKIEFLKQYILTDLLYDSAIRQGLEKDSEVVEAAYQAKKNIMVQKYLQEEIASKVNIELSDVELYYKANKDRYVEKDKEGNVKREKSLQEVQQQVAQDLAMEKQQQVYEELASKLMRAEGVKIYENKLK
;
A
#
# COMPACT_ATOMS: atom_id res chain seq x y z
N MET A 1 -6.02 -108.03 18.62
CA MET A 1 -6.04 -106.59 18.96
C MET A 1 -4.61 -106.08 19.08
N SER A 2 -4.40 -104.78 18.80
CA SER A 2 -3.17 -103.98 18.81
C SER A 2 -2.14 -104.19 17.68
N ASN A 3 -2.28 -103.43 16.60
CA ASN A 3 -1.21 -103.12 15.65
C ASN A 3 -0.21 -102.16 16.31
N LEU A 4 1.02 -102.62 16.54
CA LEU A 4 2.15 -101.79 16.96
C LEU A 4 2.90 -101.28 15.72
N VAL A 5 2.75 -100.00 15.42
CA VAL A 5 3.59 -99.29 14.46
C VAL A 5 5.04 -99.33 14.97
N LYS A 6 5.97 -99.84 14.14
CA LYS A 6 7.37 -99.97 14.53
C LYS A 6 8.02 -98.58 14.67
N PRO A 7 8.79 -98.33 15.74
CA PRO A 7 9.33 -97.01 16.08
C PRO A 7 10.30 -96.43 15.02
N HIS A 8 10.85 -97.25 14.14
CA HIS A 8 11.80 -96.83 13.11
C HIS A 8 11.15 -96.00 11.98
N ASP A 9 9.88 -96.24 11.65
CA ASP A 9 9.19 -95.50 10.57
C ASP A 9 8.68 -94.11 11.02
N LEU A 10 8.44 -93.93 12.33
CA LEU A 10 8.10 -92.62 12.90
C LEU A 10 9.30 -91.67 12.89
N ILE A 11 10.50 -92.17 13.21
CA ILE A 11 11.72 -91.35 13.36
C ILE A 11 12.19 -90.80 12.01
N ASN A 12 12.14 -91.61 10.94
CA ASN A 12 12.52 -91.16 9.59
C ASN A 12 11.53 -90.14 9.01
N GLY A 13 10.23 -90.30 9.24
CA GLY A 13 9.21 -89.33 8.84
C GLY A 13 9.36 -87.98 9.54
N ILE A 14 9.70 -87.98 10.83
CA ILE A 14 9.98 -86.77 11.61
C ILE A 14 11.26 -86.08 11.12
N ALA A 15 12.35 -86.81 10.88
CA ALA A 15 13.61 -86.25 10.40
C ALA A 15 13.47 -85.58 9.01
N ILE A 16 12.71 -86.17 8.08
CA ILE A 16 12.44 -85.58 6.76
C ILE A 16 11.59 -84.31 6.90
N LYS A 17 10.57 -84.32 7.76
CA LYS A 17 9.70 -83.16 8.02
C LYS A 17 10.47 -81.99 8.64
N TYR A 18 11.38 -82.26 9.58
CA TYR A 18 12.27 -81.25 10.16
C TYR A 18 13.28 -80.72 9.14
N LYS A 19 13.86 -81.57 8.29
CA LYS A 19 14.81 -81.13 7.25
C LYS A 19 14.14 -80.24 6.20
N ILE A 20 12.88 -80.54 5.82
CA ILE A 20 12.07 -79.71 4.92
C ILE A 20 11.67 -78.39 5.59
N GLN A 21 11.29 -78.42 6.88
CA GLN A 21 11.01 -77.20 7.64
C GLN A 21 12.25 -76.31 7.80
N LEU A 22 13.41 -76.88 8.16
CA LEU A 22 14.66 -76.13 8.25
C LEU A 22 15.06 -75.52 6.91
N LYS A 23 14.90 -76.26 5.80
CA LYS A 23 15.19 -75.74 4.46
C LYS A 23 14.25 -74.59 4.07
N LYS A 24 12.95 -74.69 4.39
CA LYS A 24 11.98 -73.59 4.20
C LYS A 24 12.28 -72.38 5.07
N ILE A 25 12.73 -72.57 6.32
CA ILE A 25 13.13 -71.49 7.23
C ILE A 25 14.42 -70.82 6.73
N LEU A 26 15.40 -71.59 6.26
CA LEU A 26 16.64 -71.09 5.66
C LEU A 26 16.39 -70.33 4.35
N GLU A 27 15.56 -70.86 3.44
CA GLU A 27 15.19 -70.19 2.20
C GLU A 27 14.34 -68.94 2.45
N GLY A 28 13.43 -68.97 3.43
CA GLY A 28 12.65 -67.83 3.88
C GLY A 28 13.51 -66.73 4.48
N GLY A 29 14.48 -67.09 5.33
CA GLY A 29 15.47 -66.16 5.91
C GLY A 29 16.41 -65.57 4.86
N MET A 30 16.82 -66.36 3.86
CA MET A 30 17.66 -65.90 2.76
C MET A 30 16.91 -64.96 1.80
N LYS A 31 15.61 -65.22 1.55
CA LYS A 31 14.71 -64.30 0.83
C LYS A 31 14.46 -63.01 1.61
N MET A 32 14.19 -63.11 2.92
CA MET A 32 14.05 -61.94 3.81
C MET A 32 15.32 -61.08 3.84
N ARG A 33 16.51 -61.70 3.90
CA ARG A 33 17.78 -60.96 3.87
C ARG A 33 18.04 -60.28 2.53
N ARG A 34 17.66 -60.91 1.40
CA ARG A 34 17.74 -60.29 0.06
C ARG A 34 16.73 -59.15 -0.11
N VAL A 35 15.52 -59.31 0.40
CA VAL A 35 14.49 -58.24 0.41
C VAL A 35 14.94 -57.08 1.29
N LEU A 36 15.50 -57.35 2.47
CA LEU A 36 16.05 -56.31 3.35
C LEU A 36 17.23 -55.59 2.70
N LEU A 37 18.15 -56.30 2.04
CA LEU A 37 19.25 -55.70 1.29
C LEU A 37 18.75 -54.86 0.10
N LEU A 38 17.74 -55.31 -0.63
CA LEU A 38 17.13 -54.53 -1.70
C LEU A 38 16.42 -53.28 -1.16
N ILE A 39 15.74 -53.37 -0.03
CA ILE A 39 15.12 -52.22 0.64
C ILE A 39 16.20 -51.24 1.10
N ILE A 40 17.31 -51.70 1.68
CA ILE A 40 18.43 -50.84 2.09
C ILE A 40 19.09 -50.19 0.87
N ILE A 41 19.26 -50.92 -0.24
CA ILE A 41 19.81 -50.37 -1.49
C ILE A 41 18.86 -49.33 -2.08
N ILE A 42 17.56 -49.63 -2.18
CA ILE A 42 16.53 -48.68 -2.64
C ILE A 42 16.49 -47.45 -1.72
N PHE A 43 16.54 -47.64 -0.40
CA PHE A 43 16.56 -46.56 0.57
C PHE A 43 17.85 -45.72 0.45
N SER A 44 19.01 -46.35 0.21
CA SER A 44 20.28 -45.65 -0.02
C SER A 44 20.32 -44.89 -1.35
N VAL A 45 19.69 -45.41 -2.40
CA VAL A 45 19.56 -44.75 -3.71
C VAL A 45 18.56 -43.58 -3.62
N VAL A 46 17.48 -43.72 -2.85
CA VAL A 46 16.54 -42.63 -2.57
C VAL A 46 17.19 -41.54 -1.72
N ILE A 47 18.00 -41.90 -0.71
CA ILE A 47 18.78 -40.93 0.08
C ILE A 47 19.82 -40.21 -0.79
N ALA A 48 20.52 -40.94 -1.67
CA ALA A 48 21.51 -40.36 -2.59
C ALA A 48 20.86 -39.47 -3.67
N GLY A 49 19.65 -39.82 -4.14
CA GLY A 49 18.89 -39.04 -5.11
C GLY A 49 18.22 -37.79 -4.54
N CYS A 50 17.98 -37.73 -3.22
CA CYS A 50 17.37 -36.57 -2.57
C CYS A 50 18.37 -35.51 -2.08
N ASN A 51 19.68 -35.71 -2.25
CA ASN A 51 20.69 -34.82 -1.65
C ASN A 51 21.65 -34.14 -2.64
N GLN A 52 21.30 -34.03 -3.93
CA GLN A 52 21.99 -33.14 -4.84
C GLN A 52 21.58 -31.68 -4.55
N GLN A 53 22.34 -31.00 -3.71
CA GLN A 53 22.33 -29.53 -3.68
C GLN A 53 22.82 -29.05 -5.04
N ILE A 54 21.90 -28.53 -5.86
CA ILE A 54 22.21 -27.91 -7.14
C ILE A 54 23.00 -26.64 -6.83
N GLU A 55 24.33 -26.71 -6.91
CA GLU A 55 25.16 -25.52 -6.76
C GLU A 55 24.96 -24.58 -7.96
N PRO A 56 24.85 -23.26 -7.74
CA PRO A 56 24.67 -22.31 -8.83
C PRO A 56 25.84 -22.32 -9.82
N ASN A 57 25.54 -22.24 -11.11
CA ASN A 57 26.54 -22.32 -12.20
C ASN A 57 27.49 -21.11 -12.27
N ILE A 58 27.19 -20.01 -11.56
CA ILE A 58 28.03 -18.81 -11.50
C ILE A 58 28.29 -18.43 -10.04
N SER A 59 29.41 -17.75 -9.77
CA SER A 59 29.71 -17.26 -8.43
C SER A 59 28.66 -16.24 -7.96
N LYS A 60 28.46 -16.18 -6.65
CA LYS A 60 27.63 -15.19 -5.97
C LYS A 60 27.94 -13.76 -6.45
N GLU A 61 29.22 -13.39 -6.47
CA GLU A 61 29.64 -12.08 -6.95
C GLU A 61 29.23 -11.80 -8.40
N LYS A 62 29.43 -12.77 -9.30
CA LYS A 62 29.02 -12.64 -10.71
C LYS A 62 27.51 -12.50 -10.85
N ALA A 63 26.72 -13.25 -10.10
CA ALA A 63 25.26 -13.13 -10.10
C ALA A 63 24.79 -11.74 -9.65
N ARG A 64 25.35 -11.22 -8.54
CA ARG A 64 25.03 -9.87 -8.05
C ARG A 64 25.45 -8.79 -9.04
N ASN A 65 26.64 -8.90 -9.64
CA ASN A 65 27.13 -7.94 -10.62
C ASN A 65 26.30 -7.96 -11.90
N PHE A 66 25.81 -9.13 -12.31
CA PHE A 66 24.90 -9.24 -13.44
C PHE A 66 23.57 -8.52 -13.17
N ALA A 67 22.99 -8.69 -11.98
CA ALA A 67 21.78 -7.96 -11.58
C ALA A 67 21.99 -6.43 -11.56
N ASN A 68 23.16 -5.96 -11.08
CA ASN A 68 23.55 -4.54 -11.14
C ASN A 68 23.65 -4.04 -12.59
N GLU A 69 24.26 -4.82 -13.48
CA GLU A 69 24.42 -4.44 -14.90
C GLU A 69 23.06 -4.31 -15.60
N LEU A 70 22.12 -5.22 -15.31
CA LEU A 70 20.74 -5.11 -15.78
C LEU A 70 20.07 -3.83 -15.27
N TYR A 71 20.23 -3.50 -13.98
CA TYR A 71 19.70 -2.27 -13.41
C TYR A 71 20.23 -1.02 -14.11
N ASN A 72 21.55 -0.95 -14.34
CA ASN A 72 22.21 0.19 -14.99
C ASN A 72 21.75 0.40 -16.44
N ARG A 73 21.34 -0.68 -17.10
CA ARG A 73 20.74 -0.67 -18.44
C ARG A 73 19.24 -0.42 -18.43
N GLN A 74 18.67 -0.09 -17.27
CA GLN A 74 17.24 0.16 -17.05
C GLN A 74 16.34 -1.06 -17.29
N LEU A 75 16.92 -2.26 -17.28
CA LEU A 75 16.20 -3.54 -17.35
C LEU A 75 15.75 -3.94 -15.94
N PHE A 76 14.85 -3.14 -15.37
CA PHE A 76 14.50 -3.19 -13.95
C PHE A 76 13.79 -4.48 -13.53
N GLU A 77 12.88 -4.99 -14.36
CA GLU A 77 12.19 -6.27 -14.11
C GLU A 77 13.19 -7.42 -14.08
N GLN A 78 14.05 -7.52 -15.10
CA GLN A 78 15.07 -8.57 -15.19
C GLN A 78 16.10 -8.44 -14.07
N SER A 79 16.45 -7.22 -13.67
CA SER A 79 17.32 -6.97 -12.51
C SER A 79 16.71 -7.49 -11.21
N ALA A 80 15.43 -7.18 -10.95
CA ALA A 80 14.72 -7.67 -9.78
C ALA A 80 14.60 -9.21 -9.76
N GLU A 81 14.34 -9.82 -10.92
CA GLU A 81 14.33 -11.28 -11.07
C GLU A 81 15.70 -11.90 -10.75
N GLU A 82 16.80 -11.34 -11.26
CA GLU A 82 18.14 -11.85 -10.98
C GLU A 82 18.53 -11.71 -9.51
N TYR A 83 18.19 -10.59 -8.85
CA TYR A 83 18.37 -10.50 -7.41
C TYR A 83 17.50 -11.48 -6.63
N THR A 84 16.29 -11.77 -7.11
CA THR A 84 15.42 -12.78 -6.51
C THR A 84 16.03 -14.17 -6.64
N ARG A 85 16.56 -14.52 -7.81
CA ARG A 85 17.36 -15.75 -8.02
C ARG A 85 18.56 -15.77 -7.09
N TYR A 86 19.25 -14.64 -6.94
CA TYR A 86 20.39 -14.51 -6.05
C TYR A 86 20.02 -14.79 -4.58
N LEU A 87 18.88 -14.26 -4.11
CA LEU A 87 18.35 -14.50 -2.77
C LEU A 87 17.94 -15.95 -2.51
N GLN A 88 17.61 -16.71 -3.55
CA GLN A 88 17.14 -18.10 -3.47
C GLN A 88 18.28 -19.12 -3.58
N ASN A 89 19.25 -18.85 -4.46
CA ASN A 89 20.22 -19.85 -4.89
C ASN A 89 21.56 -19.77 -4.16
N TYR A 90 21.82 -18.69 -3.42
CA TYR A 90 23.09 -18.51 -2.71
C TYR A 90 22.90 -18.45 -1.20
N LYS A 91 23.91 -18.95 -0.48
CA LYS A 91 24.03 -18.75 0.96
C LYS A 91 24.46 -17.30 1.24
N LEU A 92 23.60 -16.55 1.92
CA LEU A 92 23.78 -15.15 2.25
C LEU A 92 23.84 -14.96 3.76
N SER A 93 24.63 -14.00 4.24
CA SER A 93 24.49 -13.50 5.61
C SER A 93 23.18 -12.75 5.78
N ASP A 94 22.73 -12.55 7.03
CA ASP A 94 21.54 -11.75 7.32
C ASP A 94 21.68 -10.32 6.78
N GLU A 95 22.87 -9.71 6.90
CA GLU A 95 23.14 -8.38 6.34
C GLU A 95 22.99 -8.36 4.80
N GLU A 96 23.42 -9.41 4.11
CA GLU A 96 23.23 -9.53 2.67
C GLU A 96 21.77 -9.79 2.29
N GLN A 97 21.05 -10.62 3.07
CA GLN A 97 19.60 -10.83 2.89
C GLN A 97 18.85 -9.50 3.01
N VAL A 98 19.15 -8.69 4.04
CA VAL A 98 18.59 -7.36 4.24
C VAL A 98 18.90 -6.45 3.06
N ASN A 99 20.18 -6.29 2.70
CA ASN A 99 20.60 -5.32 1.70
C ASN A 99 20.03 -5.63 0.31
N ILE A 100 20.04 -6.91 -0.08
CA ILE A 100 19.49 -7.30 -1.38
C ILE A 100 17.97 -7.24 -1.38
N SER A 101 17.29 -7.67 -0.30
CA SER A 101 15.84 -7.53 -0.22
C SER A 101 15.41 -6.07 -0.25
N TYR A 102 16.14 -5.17 0.42
CA TYR A 102 15.88 -3.73 0.34
C TYR A 102 16.07 -3.18 -1.08
N ALA A 103 17.17 -3.55 -1.76
CA ALA A 103 17.43 -3.13 -3.12
C ALA A 103 16.35 -3.60 -4.11
N VAL A 104 15.88 -4.85 -3.98
CA VAL A 104 14.77 -5.36 -4.80
C VAL A 104 13.47 -4.63 -4.50
N GLY A 105 13.20 -4.36 -3.21
CA GLY A 105 12.08 -3.52 -2.78
C GLY A 105 12.10 -2.15 -3.44
N ASP A 106 13.26 -1.48 -3.46
CA ASP A 106 13.46 -0.18 -4.12
C ASP A 106 13.25 -0.26 -5.64
N ILE A 107 13.69 -1.33 -6.31
CA ILE A 107 13.44 -1.52 -7.74
C ILE A 107 11.93 -1.59 -8.01
N TYR A 108 11.21 -2.42 -7.26
CA TYR A 108 9.76 -2.54 -7.41
C TYR A 108 9.03 -1.23 -7.07
N PHE A 109 9.42 -0.56 -5.99
CA PHE A 109 8.77 0.65 -5.51
C PHE A 109 9.04 1.87 -6.41
N GLU A 110 10.31 2.11 -6.77
CA GLU A 110 10.73 3.32 -7.45
C GLU A 110 10.66 3.21 -8.96
N ARG A 111 11.02 2.05 -9.52
CA ARG A 111 11.14 1.88 -10.97
C ARG A 111 9.89 1.26 -11.59
N LEU A 112 9.41 0.17 -11.00
CA LEU A 112 8.29 -0.60 -11.55
C LEU A 112 6.93 -0.14 -11.04
N LYS A 113 6.89 0.61 -9.93
CA LYS A 113 5.68 1.05 -9.22
C LYS A 113 4.76 -0.13 -8.83
N ASP A 114 5.35 -1.31 -8.65
CA ASP A 114 4.68 -2.50 -8.17
C ASP A 114 4.79 -2.54 -6.65
N TYR A 115 3.80 -1.94 -5.99
CA TYR A 115 3.82 -1.75 -4.53
C TYR A 115 3.57 -3.06 -3.76
N GLU A 116 2.97 -4.07 -4.39
CA GLU A 116 2.73 -5.37 -3.76
C GLU A 116 4.03 -6.17 -3.66
N ASN A 117 4.78 -6.27 -4.76
CA ASN A 117 6.10 -6.88 -4.73
C ASN A 117 7.08 -6.07 -3.88
N ALA A 118 7.06 -4.73 -3.96
CA ALA A 118 7.87 -3.88 -3.09
C ALA A 118 7.62 -4.17 -1.61
N LEU A 119 6.35 -4.25 -1.20
CA LEU A 119 5.97 -4.59 0.18
C LEU A 119 6.53 -5.94 0.62
N ALA A 120 6.41 -6.97 -0.23
CA ALA A 120 6.93 -8.30 0.08
C ALA A 120 8.45 -8.28 0.37
N PHE A 121 9.22 -7.54 -0.43
CA PHE A 121 10.67 -7.44 -0.28
C PHE A 121 11.09 -6.55 0.90
N TYR A 122 10.38 -5.45 1.20
CA TYR A 122 10.65 -4.67 2.40
C TYR A 122 10.31 -5.44 3.69
N VAL A 123 9.20 -6.21 3.70
CA VAL A 123 8.86 -7.10 4.83
C VAL A 123 9.92 -8.18 5.00
N ARG A 124 10.42 -8.77 3.91
CA ARG A 124 11.56 -9.71 3.95
C ARG A 124 12.81 -9.04 4.53
N ALA A 125 13.14 -7.82 4.09
CA ALA A 125 14.27 -7.07 4.64
C ALA A 125 14.11 -6.84 6.15
N ARG A 126 12.90 -6.49 6.62
CA ARG A 126 12.59 -6.33 8.06
C ARG A 126 12.77 -7.63 8.85
N TYR A 127 12.40 -8.77 8.26
CA TYR A 127 12.47 -10.09 8.90
C TYR A 127 13.90 -10.48 9.30
N PHE A 128 14.90 -10.14 8.50
CA PHE A 128 16.32 -10.42 8.78
C PHE A 128 16.98 -9.40 9.74
N ASN A 129 16.17 -8.67 10.50
CA ASN A 129 16.60 -7.79 11.60
C ASN A 129 17.69 -6.75 11.22
N PRO A 130 17.36 -5.78 10.34
CA PRO A 130 18.28 -4.74 9.89
C PRO A 130 18.82 -3.87 11.04
N LYS A 131 20.00 -3.29 10.84
CA LYS A 131 20.55 -2.24 11.73
C LYS A 131 19.55 -1.09 11.89
N LYS A 132 19.61 -0.41 13.03
CA LYS A 132 18.60 0.57 13.48
C LYS A 132 18.24 1.62 12.43
N GLU A 133 19.23 2.22 11.78
CA GLU A 133 19.02 3.26 10.77
C GLU A 133 18.28 2.73 9.55
N LEU A 134 18.69 1.55 9.06
CA LEU A 134 18.08 0.90 7.91
C LEU A 134 16.68 0.35 8.24
N LYS A 135 16.48 -0.18 9.45
CA LYS A 135 15.15 -0.60 9.94
C LYS A 135 14.13 0.52 9.84
N ARG A 136 14.50 1.74 10.23
CA ARG A 136 13.62 2.92 10.13
C ARG A 136 13.29 3.28 8.69
N SER A 137 14.24 3.11 7.76
CA SER A 137 13.98 3.33 6.33
C SER A 137 13.02 2.27 5.79
N ILE A 138 13.27 1.00 6.09
CA ILE A 138 12.42 -0.14 5.70
C ILE A 138 10.99 0.04 6.23
N ASP A 139 10.83 0.35 7.51
CA ASP A 139 9.52 0.55 8.13
C ASP A 139 8.73 1.69 7.45
N LYS A 140 9.40 2.79 7.06
CA LYS A 140 8.77 3.85 6.28
C LYS A 140 8.33 3.38 4.90
N GLN A 141 9.14 2.55 4.23
CA GLN A 141 8.79 2.04 2.91
C GLN A 141 7.63 1.04 2.97
N ILE A 142 7.55 0.20 4.03
CA ILE A 142 6.40 -0.68 4.27
C ILE A 142 5.11 0.14 4.41
N VAL A 143 5.12 1.17 5.27
CA VAL A 143 3.98 2.09 5.43
C VAL A 143 3.61 2.73 4.09
N ALA A 144 4.59 3.23 3.34
CA ALA A 144 4.38 3.87 2.05
C ALA A 144 3.81 2.92 0.98
N CYS A 145 4.14 1.63 1.03
CA CYS A 145 3.54 0.60 0.19
C CYS A 145 2.09 0.32 0.62
N GLU A 146 1.85 0.14 1.91
CA GLU A 146 0.52 -0.15 2.46
C GLU A 146 -0.47 0.99 2.19
N GLU A 147 -0.05 2.25 2.29
CA GLU A 147 -0.85 3.41 1.90
C GLU A 147 -1.21 3.40 0.40
N ARG A 148 -0.23 3.11 -0.47
CA ARG A 148 -0.46 3.07 -1.94
C ARG A 148 -1.33 1.90 -2.37
N LEU A 149 -1.27 0.80 -1.63
CA LEU A 149 -2.14 -0.37 -1.83
C LEU A 149 -3.54 -0.19 -1.24
N GLY A 150 -3.83 0.96 -0.61
CA GLY A 150 -5.13 1.20 0.02
C GLY A 150 -5.38 0.36 1.28
N ARG A 151 -4.31 0.03 2.02
CA ARG A 151 -4.35 -0.77 3.26
C ARG A 151 -3.97 0.08 4.49
N PRO A 152 -4.76 1.12 4.85
CA PRO A 152 -4.40 2.08 5.89
C PRO A 152 -4.32 1.47 7.30
N GLU A 153 -5.09 0.41 7.60
CA GLU A 153 -5.00 -0.32 8.87
C GLU A 153 -3.60 -0.93 9.07
N ASN A 154 -3.09 -1.59 8.03
CA ASN A 154 -1.76 -2.20 8.06
C ASN A 154 -0.68 -1.10 8.17
N ALA A 155 -0.82 -0.02 7.40
CA ALA A 155 0.08 1.13 7.48
C ALA A 155 0.14 1.72 8.90
N GLN A 156 -1.04 1.87 9.53
CA GLN A 156 -1.14 2.36 10.90
C GLN A 156 -0.57 1.36 11.92
N GLN A 157 -0.78 0.06 11.71
CA GLN A 157 -0.23 -0.99 12.57
C GLN A 157 1.29 -1.07 12.46
N THR A 158 1.85 -1.09 11.25
CA THR A 158 3.29 -1.01 11.00
C THR A 158 3.87 0.24 11.66
N LEU A 159 3.23 1.40 11.49
CA LEU A 159 3.64 2.63 12.16
C LEU A 159 3.58 2.47 13.69
N LYS A 160 2.53 1.89 14.26
CA LYS A 160 2.44 1.61 15.70
C LYS A 160 3.56 0.68 16.17
N GLU A 161 3.87 -0.38 15.44
CA GLU A 161 4.95 -1.31 15.78
C GLU A 161 6.32 -0.63 15.73
N SER A 162 6.60 0.13 14.67
CA SER A 162 7.84 0.90 14.52
C SER A 162 8.01 1.97 15.59
N THR A 163 6.91 2.48 16.13
CA THR A 163 6.89 3.54 17.15
C THR A 163 6.71 3.00 18.58
N ALA A 164 6.26 1.76 18.76
CA ALA A 164 6.14 1.07 20.06
C ALA A 164 7.41 0.28 20.41
N LEU A 165 8.17 -0.20 19.42
CA LEU A 165 9.52 -0.75 19.58
C LEU A 165 10.55 0.33 19.98
N GLU A 166 10.16 1.60 19.99
CA GLU A 166 10.94 2.74 20.48
C GLU A 166 10.10 3.50 21.52
N PRO A 167 10.33 3.37 22.85
CA PRO A 167 9.55 4.07 23.88
C PRO A 167 9.65 5.60 23.85
N GLU A 168 10.23 6.20 22.81
CA GLU A 168 10.35 7.64 22.67
C GLU A 168 9.73 8.16 21.36
N LYS A 169 8.49 8.64 21.51
CA LYS A 169 7.89 9.79 20.81
C LYS A 169 7.67 9.68 19.30
N ILE A 170 6.63 8.96 18.88
CA ILE A 170 5.98 9.24 17.57
C ILE A 170 4.46 9.05 17.66
N ALA A 171 3.81 9.84 18.51
CA ALA A 171 2.71 10.65 17.96
C ALA A 171 3.41 11.87 17.35
N LYS A 172 2.90 12.48 16.27
CA LYS A 172 3.37 13.82 15.87
C LYS A 172 3.08 14.78 17.04
N LYS A 173 3.94 14.82 18.06
CA LYS A 173 3.83 15.76 19.16
C LYS A 173 4.25 17.10 18.59
N ARG A 174 3.26 17.85 18.11
CA ARG A 174 3.45 19.29 17.97
C ARG A 174 3.89 19.82 19.34
N PRO A 175 4.83 20.79 19.39
CA PRO A 175 5.42 21.23 20.65
C PRO A 175 4.34 21.72 21.62
N GLY A 176 4.58 21.60 22.93
CA GLY A 176 3.68 22.08 23.97
C GLY A 176 3.39 21.05 25.07
N ALA A 177 2.72 21.51 26.13
CA ALA A 177 2.32 20.68 27.26
C ALA A 177 1.29 19.62 26.81
N VAL A 178 1.31 18.45 27.47
CA VAL A 178 0.27 17.43 27.28
C VAL A 178 -1.02 17.92 27.92
N VAL A 179 -2.09 18.01 27.13
CA VAL A 179 -3.41 18.53 27.57
C VAL A 179 -4.45 17.42 27.73
N ALA A 180 -4.24 16.26 27.11
CA ALA A 180 -5.09 15.07 27.31
C ALA A 180 -4.35 13.77 26.95
N VAL A 181 -4.88 12.64 27.41
CA VAL A 181 -4.37 11.28 27.12
C VAL A 181 -5.55 10.35 26.80
N ILE A 182 -5.46 9.61 25.70
CA ILE A 182 -6.42 8.59 25.27
C ILE A 182 -5.68 7.26 25.12
N GLY A 183 -5.83 6.35 26.09
CA GLY A 183 -5.04 5.12 26.13
C GLY A 183 -3.54 5.42 26.15
N THR A 184 -2.81 5.06 25.09
CA THR A 184 -1.37 5.39 24.92
C THR A 184 -1.12 6.67 24.11
N LYS A 185 -2.16 7.27 23.51
CA LYS A 185 -2.06 8.51 22.71
C LYS A 185 -2.06 9.73 23.63
N GLN A 186 -1.06 10.61 23.49
CA GLN A 186 -1.00 11.90 24.18
C GLN A 186 -1.37 13.02 23.20
N ILE A 187 -2.23 13.93 23.63
CA ILE A 187 -2.63 15.13 22.88
C ILE A 187 -1.92 16.33 23.49
N THR A 188 -1.18 17.09 22.69
CA THR A 188 -0.45 18.28 23.16
C THR A 188 -1.19 19.58 22.86
N GLN A 189 -0.78 20.67 23.51
CA GLN A 189 -1.28 22.01 23.20
C GLN A 189 -1.08 22.35 21.71
N GLY A 190 0.07 21.98 21.13
CA GLY A 190 0.34 22.23 19.72
C GLY A 190 -0.57 21.46 18.77
N ASP A 191 -1.07 20.29 19.17
CA ASP A 191 -2.07 19.55 18.39
C ASP A 191 -3.38 20.34 18.32
N ILE A 192 -3.83 20.86 19.45
CA ILE A 192 -5.05 21.68 19.51
C ILE A 192 -4.91 22.99 18.75
N ASP A 193 -3.77 23.66 18.86
CA ASP A 193 -3.52 24.91 18.13
C ASP A 193 -3.52 24.67 16.62
N PHE A 194 -2.98 23.53 16.17
CA PHE A 194 -3.03 23.14 14.76
C PHE A 194 -4.45 22.89 14.29
N GLU A 195 -5.26 22.13 15.02
CA GLU A 195 -6.65 21.86 14.63
C GLU A 195 -7.47 23.16 14.58
N LEU A 196 -7.29 24.06 15.56
CA LEU A 196 -7.88 25.39 15.54
C LEU A 196 -7.42 26.24 14.34
N SER A 197 -6.17 26.05 13.88
CA SER A 197 -5.62 26.72 12.71
C SER A 197 -6.23 26.26 11.37
N GLN A 198 -6.86 25.09 11.35
CA GLN A 198 -7.58 24.61 10.16
C GLN A 198 -8.98 25.22 10.05
N LEU A 199 -9.52 25.76 11.15
CA LEU A 199 -10.83 26.41 11.15
C LEU A 199 -10.78 27.77 10.42
N PRO A 200 -11.87 28.16 9.73
CA PRO A 200 -12.04 29.50 9.18
C PRO A 200 -11.77 30.59 10.24
N PRO A 201 -11.18 31.74 9.87
CA PRO A 201 -10.84 32.80 10.83
C PRO A 201 -12.02 33.25 11.72
N SER A 202 -13.23 33.30 11.15
CA SER A 202 -14.48 33.67 11.83
C SER A 202 -14.93 32.67 12.90
N ILE A 203 -14.54 31.40 12.77
CA ILE A 203 -14.84 30.34 13.73
C ILE A 203 -13.71 30.26 14.76
N ARG A 204 -12.46 30.39 14.32
CA ARG A 204 -11.28 30.37 15.19
C ARG A 204 -11.34 31.43 16.29
N SER A 205 -11.84 32.62 15.98
CA SER A 205 -12.00 33.72 16.95
C SER A 205 -12.91 33.37 18.14
N GLN A 206 -13.77 32.36 18.02
CA GLN A 206 -14.66 31.92 19.10
C GLN A 206 -13.95 31.06 20.17
N TYR A 207 -12.75 30.59 19.87
CA TYR A 207 -11.95 29.72 20.75
C TYR A 207 -10.77 30.45 21.40
N GLN A 208 -10.89 31.77 21.61
CA GLN A 208 -9.85 32.58 22.27
C GLN A 208 -9.77 32.25 23.77
N ASP A 209 -10.92 32.05 24.42
CA ASP A 209 -11.02 31.81 25.86
C ASP A 209 -10.65 30.38 26.27
N LYS A 210 -10.02 30.23 27.43
CA LYS A 210 -9.60 28.93 27.97
C LYS A 210 -10.76 27.93 28.07
N SER A 211 -11.93 28.36 28.53
CA SER A 211 -13.11 27.49 28.64
C SER A 211 -13.58 26.95 27.28
N ARG A 212 -13.57 27.80 26.24
CA ARG A 212 -13.91 27.42 24.87
C ARG A 212 -12.86 26.48 24.27
N LYS A 213 -11.57 26.69 24.54
CA LYS A 213 -10.51 25.76 24.14
C LYS A 213 -10.66 24.38 24.80
N ILE A 214 -11.08 24.33 26.06
CA ILE A 214 -11.39 23.06 26.74
C ILE A 214 -12.59 22.37 26.09
N GLU A 215 -13.64 23.11 25.72
CA GLU A 215 -14.79 22.59 24.99
C GLU A 215 -14.36 22.01 23.63
N PHE A 216 -13.53 22.73 22.88
CA PHE A 216 -12.93 22.24 21.64
C PHE A 216 -12.12 20.95 21.83
N LEU A 217 -11.23 20.92 22.84
CA LEU A 217 -10.43 19.74 23.17
C LEU A 217 -11.33 18.52 23.47
N LYS A 218 -12.41 18.71 24.23
CA LYS A 218 -13.38 17.65 24.51
C LYS A 218 -14.05 17.14 23.24
N GLN A 219 -14.48 18.05 22.36
CA GLN A 219 -15.09 17.69 21.09
C GLN A 219 -14.11 16.93 20.18
N TYR A 220 -12.86 17.38 20.11
CA TYR A 220 -11.80 16.72 19.37
C TYR A 220 -11.58 15.29 19.86
N ILE A 221 -11.44 15.10 21.18
CA ILE A 221 -11.30 13.78 21.80
C ILE A 221 -12.51 12.90 21.50
N LEU A 222 -13.73 13.45 21.62
CA LEU A 222 -14.96 12.71 21.37
C LEU A 222 -15.04 12.21 19.93
N THR A 223 -14.69 13.05 18.96
CA THR A 223 -14.63 12.67 17.54
C THR A 223 -13.67 11.50 17.32
N ASP A 224 -12.46 11.54 17.89
CA ASP A 224 -11.49 10.44 17.82
C ASP A 224 -12.07 9.14 18.41
N LEU A 225 -12.71 9.20 19.58
CA LEU A 225 -13.29 8.03 20.25
C LEU A 225 -14.47 7.44 19.46
N LEU A 226 -15.29 8.29 18.84
CA LEU A 226 -16.39 7.85 17.97
C LEU A 226 -15.85 7.20 16.69
N TYR A 227 -14.82 7.79 16.08
CA TYR A 227 -14.15 7.22 14.92
C TYR A 227 -13.57 5.83 15.25
N ASP A 228 -12.81 5.69 16.34
CA ASP A 228 -12.28 4.41 16.78
C ASP A 228 -13.38 3.37 17.04
N SER A 229 -14.56 3.82 17.49
CA SER A 229 -15.73 2.96 17.68
C SER A 229 -16.34 2.51 16.35
N ALA A 230 -16.42 3.39 15.36
CA ALA A 230 -16.86 3.07 14.00
C ALA A 230 -15.94 2.03 13.34
N ILE A 231 -14.62 2.17 13.51
CA ILE A 231 -13.62 1.21 13.03
C ILE A 231 -13.82 -0.16 13.70
N ARG A 232 -13.97 -0.21 15.04
CA ARG A 232 -14.25 -1.49 15.74
C ARG A 232 -15.54 -2.16 15.30
N GLN A 233 -16.52 -1.39 14.82
CA GLN A 233 -17.76 -1.89 14.27
C GLN A 233 -17.64 -2.32 12.79
N GLY A 234 -16.47 -2.13 12.16
CA GLY A 234 -16.23 -2.48 10.77
C GLY A 234 -16.92 -1.57 9.76
N LEU A 235 -17.31 -0.35 10.16
CA LEU A 235 -18.02 0.59 9.28
C LEU A 235 -17.17 1.05 8.09
N GLU A 236 -15.85 0.88 8.15
CA GLU A 236 -14.95 1.12 7.01
C GLU A 236 -15.20 0.18 5.81
N LYS A 237 -15.86 -0.96 6.04
CA LYS A 237 -16.24 -1.95 5.01
C LYS A 237 -17.70 -1.81 4.60
N ASP A 238 -18.43 -0.90 5.24
CA ASP A 238 -19.81 -0.60 4.87
C ASP A 238 -19.85 0.00 3.47
N SER A 239 -20.75 -0.51 2.62
CA SER A 239 -20.81 -0.12 1.22
C SER A 239 -21.15 1.36 1.02
N GLU A 240 -21.97 1.95 1.90
CA GLU A 240 -22.32 3.37 1.83
C GLU A 240 -21.11 4.24 2.19
N VAL A 241 -20.38 3.85 3.24
CA VAL A 241 -19.15 4.54 3.66
C VAL A 241 -18.06 4.46 2.58
N VAL A 242 -17.84 3.28 2.01
CA VAL A 242 -16.84 3.07 0.95
C VAL A 242 -17.17 3.91 -0.29
N GLU A 243 -18.42 3.89 -0.73
CA GLU A 243 -18.85 4.67 -1.90
C GLU A 243 -18.77 6.18 -1.63
N ALA A 244 -19.23 6.63 -0.45
CA ALA A 244 -19.12 8.04 -0.08
C ALA A 244 -17.67 8.52 -0.02
N ALA A 245 -16.76 7.71 0.53
CA ALA A 245 -15.33 8.02 0.57
C ALA A 245 -14.71 8.05 -0.84
N TYR A 246 -15.09 7.11 -1.71
CA TYR A 246 -14.66 7.09 -3.11
C TYR A 246 -15.10 8.36 -3.86
N GLN A 247 -16.37 8.74 -3.75
CA GLN A 247 -16.89 9.94 -4.40
C GLN A 247 -16.27 11.22 -3.82
N ALA A 248 -16.09 11.31 -2.51
CA ALA A 248 -15.43 12.45 -1.88
C ALA A 248 -13.99 12.61 -2.39
N LYS A 249 -13.22 11.52 -2.44
CA LYS A 249 -11.86 11.51 -2.98
C LYS A 249 -11.83 11.95 -4.45
N LYS A 250 -12.71 11.38 -5.27
CA LYS A 250 -12.84 11.75 -6.69
C LYS A 250 -13.11 13.26 -6.85
N ASN A 251 -14.05 13.80 -6.10
CA ASN A 251 -14.41 15.22 -6.16
C ASN A 251 -13.25 16.13 -5.74
N ILE A 252 -12.54 15.79 -4.65
CA ILE A 252 -11.37 16.55 -4.20
C ILE A 252 -10.27 16.53 -5.27
N MET A 253 -10.02 15.38 -5.90
CA MET A 253 -9.03 15.26 -6.98
C MET A 253 -9.40 16.12 -8.19
N VAL A 254 -10.67 16.10 -8.61
CA VAL A 254 -11.16 16.95 -9.70
C VAL A 254 -11.01 18.42 -9.35
N GLN A 255 -11.42 18.85 -8.15
CA GLN A 255 -11.27 20.24 -7.71
C GLN A 255 -9.82 20.69 -7.71
N LYS A 256 -8.91 19.85 -7.20
CA LYS A 256 -7.48 20.14 -7.16
C LYS A 256 -6.90 20.26 -8.57
N TYR A 257 -7.25 19.35 -9.47
CA TYR A 257 -6.81 19.40 -10.86
C TYR A 257 -7.31 20.66 -11.58
N LEU A 258 -8.59 21.00 -11.42
CA LEU A 258 -9.18 22.22 -11.99
C LEU A 258 -8.52 23.49 -11.43
N GLN A 259 -8.24 23.53 -10.12
CA GLN A 259 -7.51 24.65 -9.51
C GLN A 259 -6.15 24.84 -10.18
N GLU A 260 -5.40 23.77 -10.41
CA GLU A 260 -4.06 23.85 -11.02
C GLU A 260 -4.13 24.22 -12.50
N GLU A 261 -5.08 23.65 -13.26
CA GLU A 261 -5.19 23.87 -14.71
C GLU A 261 -5.86 25.19 -15.08
N ILE A 262 -6.76 25.73 -14.25
CA ILE A 262 -7.52 26.95 -14.53
C ILE A 262 -6.89 28.16 -13.85
N ALA A 263 -6.60 28.10 -12.55
CA ALA A 263 -6.13 29.27 -11.81
C ALA A 263 -4.74 29.75 -12.27
N SER A 264 -3.91 28.84 -12.82
CA SER A 264 -2.60 29.20 -13.40
C SER A 264 -2.69 29.88 -14.76
N LYS A 265 -3.83 29.78 -15.46
CA LYS A 265 -4.00 30.27 -16.84
C LYS A 265 -4.82 31.56 -16.93
N VAL A 266 -5.56 31.91 -15.88
CA VAL A 266 -6.37 33.14 -15.85
C VAL A 266 -5.54 34.27 -15.24
N ASN A 267 -4.87 35.03 -16.10
CA ASN A 267 -4.30 36.34 -15.74
C ASN A 267 -5.22 37.45 -16.28
N ILE A 268 -5.52 38.45 -15.44
CA ILE A 268 -6.41 39.57 -15.79
C ILE A 268 -5.63 40.85 -15.61
N GLU A 269 -5.41 41.56 -16.70
CA GLU A 269 -4.79 42.87 -16.69
C GLU A 269 -5.84 43.99 -16.62
N LEU A 270 -5.45 45.18 -16.18
CA LEU A 270 -6.35 46.34 -16.14
C LEU A 270 -6.91 46.70 -17.53
N SER A 271 -6.08 46.54 -18.57
CA SER A 271 -6.47 46.69 -19.98
C SER A 271 -7.59 45.73 -20.39
N ASP A 272 -7.56 44.48 -19.91
CA ASP A 272 -8.61 43.50 -20.18
C ASP A 272 -9.94 43.92 -19.56
N VAL A 273 -9.91 44.45 -18.33
CA VAL A 273 -11.10 44.94 -17.62
C VAL A 273 -11.72 46.13 -18.36
N GLU A 274 -10.90 47.06 -18.85
CA GLU A 274 -11.38 48.19 -19.65
C GLU A 274 -12.02 47.76 -20.97
N LEU A 275 -11.41 46.82 -21.68
CA LEU A 275 -11.92 46.27 -22.93
C LEU A 275 -13.23 45.52 -22.69
N TYR A 276 -13.28 44.68 -21.66
CA TYR A 276 -14.46 43.90 -21.30
C TYR A 276 -15.64 44.81 -20.94
N TYR A 277 -15.41 45.86 -20.14
CA TYR A 277 -16.44 46.86 -19.84
C TYR A 277 -16.97 47.56 -21.10
N LYS A 278 -16.09 47.99 -22.01
CA LYS A 278 -16.49 48.66 -23.26
C LYS A 278 -17.32 47.75 -24.16
N ALA A 279 -17.03 46.45 -24.19
CA ALA A 279 -17.75 45.45 -24.98
C ALA A 279 -19.10 45.04 -24.35
N ASN A 280 -19.28 45.21 -23.04
CA ASN A 280 -20.42 44.71 -22.27
C ASN A 280 -21.15 45.81 -21.48
N LYS A 281 -21.18 47.06 -22.00
CA LYS A 281 -21.72 48.22 -21.27
C LYS A 281 -23.18 48.05 -20.85
N ASP A 282 -23.96 47.34 -21.64
CA ASP A 282 -25.36 47.03 -21.40
C ASP A 282 -25.59 46.21 -20.12
N ARG A 283 -24.58 45.44 -19.67
CA ARG A 283 -24.60 44.70 -18.40
C ARG A 283 -24.41 45.59 -17.18
N TYR A 284 -23.86 46.79 -17.35
CA TYR A 284 -23.48 47.71 -16.27
C TYR A 284 -24.36 48.95 -16.24
N VAL A 285 -25.67 48.75 -16.18
CA VAL A 285 -26.67 49.83 -16.16
C VAL A 285 -27.38 49.94 -14.81
N GLU A 286 -27.81 51.15 -14.46
CA GLU A 286 -28.78 51.41 -13.38
C GLU A 286 -30.19 51.34 -13.99
N LYS A 287 -31.08 50.54 -13.38
CA LYS A 287 -32.48 50.41 -13.81
C LYS A 287 -33.42 51.06 -12.80
N ASP A 288 -34.54 51.61 -13.27
CA ASP A 288 -35.64 52.10 -12.42
C ASP A 288 -36.46 50.94 -11.82
N LYS A 289 -37.55 51.26 -11.09
CA LYS A 289 -38.39 50.23 -10.44
C LYS A 289 -39.19 49.42 -11.46
N GLU A 290 -39.39 49.97 -12.64
CA GLU A 290 -40.10 49.41 -13.78
C GLU A 290 -39.17 48.59 -14.70
N GLY A 291 -37.85 48.62 -14.45
CA GLY A 291 -36.83 47.86 -15.18
C GLY A 291 -36.21 48.59 -16.37
N ASN A 292 -36.55 49.86 -16.62
CA ASN A 292 -35.97 50.66 -17.70
C ASN A 292 -34.58 51.18 -17.32
N VAL A 293 -33.70 51.30 -18.31
CA VAL A 293 -32.34 51.81 -18.11
C VAL A 293 -32.40 53.32 -17.81
N LYS A 294 -31.92 53.69 -16.62
CA LYS A 294 -31.83 55.07 -16.16
C LYS A 294 -30.49 55.71 -16.54
N ARG A 295 -29.38 54.97 -16.42
CA ARG A 295 -28.03 55.39 -16.86
C ARG A 295 -27.08 54.21 -17.00
N GLU A 296 -26.02 54.39 -17.78
CA GLU A 296 -24.83 53.52 -17.74
C GLU A 296 -23.99 53.87 -16.49
N LYS A 297 -23.52 52.87 -15.76
CA LYS A 297 -22.57 53.03 -14.65
C LYS A 297 -21.17 53.13 -15.22
N SER A 298 -20.37 54.09 -14.77
CA SER A 298 -18.99 54.26 -15.23
C SER A 298 -18.10 53.10 -14.79
N LEU A 299 -16.98 52.86 -15.50
CA LEU A 299 -16.03 51.81 -15.16
C LEU A 299 -15.51 51.93 -13.72
N GLN A 300 -15.28 53.14 -13.22
CA GLN A 300 -14.84 53.35 -11.83
C GLN A 300 -15.88 52.85 -10.81
N GLU A 301 -17.17 52.98 -11.10
CA GLU A 301 -18.24 52.51 -10.22
C GLU A 301 -18.37 50.98 -10.19
N VAL A 302 -18.01 50.30 -11.28
CA VAL A 302 -18.21 48.86 -11.45
C VAL A 302 -16.93 48.06 -11.65
N GLN A 303 -15.74 48.65 -11.49
CA GLN A 303 -14.47 48.03 -11.86
C GLN A 303 -14.27 46.64 -11.25
N GLN A 304 -14.61 46.48 -9.96
CA GLN A 304 -14.53 45.20 -9.27
C GLN A 304 -15.53 44.16 -9.83
N GLN A 305 -16.75 44.59 -10.14
CA GLN A 305 -17.77 43.71 -10.74
C GLN A 305 -17.34 43.28 -12.15
N VAL A 306 -16.85 44.21 -12.96
CA VAL A 306 -16.34 43.94 -14.32
C VAL A 306 -15.18 42.94 -14.27
N ALA A 307 -14.25 43.12 -13.33
CA ALA A 307 -13.13 42.19 -13.16
C ALA A 307 -13.57 40.80 -12.72
N GLN A 308 -14.58 40.69 -11.84
CA GLN A 308 -15.15 39.41 -11.42
C GLN A 308 -15.89 38.70 -12.56
N ASP A 309 -16.72 39.43 -13.30
CA ASP A 309 -17.46 38.91 -14.46
C ASP A 309 -16.48 38.40 -15.53
N LEU A 310 -15.45 39.18 -15.86
CA LEU A 310 -14.38 38.79 -16.77
C LEU A 310 -13.62 37.55 -16.27
N ALA A 311 -13.31 37.49 -14.97
CA ALA A 311 -12.63 36.35 -14.38
C ALA A 311 -13.45 35.07 -14.53
N MET A 312 -14.74 35.13 -14.21
CA MET A 312 -15.66 34.01 -14.30
C MET A 312 -15.81 33.54 -15.75
N GLU A 313 -15.93 34.46 -16.71
CA GLU A 313 -16.03 34.13 -18.13
C GLU A 313 -14.74 33.50 -18.67
N LYS A 314 -13.56 34.06 -18.35
CA LYS A 314 -12.26 33.47 -18.70
C LYS A 314 -12.10 32.07 -18.08
N GLN A 315 -12.49 31.89 -16.81
CA GLN A 315 -12.45 30.58 -16.14
C GLN A 315 -13.34 29.56 -16.84
N GLN A 316 -14.55 29.96 -17.23
CA GLN A 316 -15.48 29.11 -17.97
C GLN A 316 -14.91 28.71 -19.34
N GLN A 317 -14.32 29.64 -20.09
CA GLN A 317 -13.69 29.34 -21.38
C GLN A 317 -12.54 28.34 -21.24
N VAL A 318 -11.65 28.54 -20.27
CA VAL A 318 -10.52 27.62 -20.01
C VAL A 318 -11.04 26.23 -19.60
N TYR A 319 -12.10 26.17 -18.80
CA TYR A 319 -12.75 24.92 -18.43
C TYR A 319 -13.33 24.19 -19.66
N GLU A 320 -14.07 24.89 -20.52
CA GLU A 320 -14.68 24.33 -21.73
C GLU A 320 -13.61 23.80 -22.70
N GLU A 321 -12.50 24.53 -22.88
CA GLU A 321 -11.37 24.09 -23.70
C GLU A 321 -10.73 22.82 -23.12
N LEU A 322 -10.47 22.81 -21.81
CA LEU A 322 -9.92 21.65 -21.11
C LEU A 322 -10.83 20.43 -21.24
N ALA A 323 -12.13 20.60 -20.98
CA ALA A 323 -13.13 19.53 -21.08
C ALA A 323 -13.19 18.97 -22.51
N SER A 324 -13.24 19.84 -23.51
CA SER A 324 -13.25 19.47 -24.93
C SER A 324 -11.99 18.69 -25.31
N LYS A 325 -10.82 19.14 -24.87
CA LYS A 325 -9.54 18.45 -25.09
C LYS A 325 -9.55 17.05 -24.50
N LEU A 326 -9.99 16.89 -23.24
CA LEU A 326 -10.05 15.60 -22.56
C LEU A 326 -11.05 14.66 -23.24
N MET A 327 -12.25 15.15 -23.57
CA MET A 327 -13.27 14.34 -24.26
C MET A 327 -12.79 13.83 -25.63
N ARG A 328 -12.08 14.68 -26.39
CA ARG A 328 -11.52 14.29 -27.70
C ARG A 328 -10.39 13.28 -27.56
N ALA A 329 -9.47 13.50 -26.60
CA ALA A 329 -8.35 12.60 -26.35
C ALA A 329 -8.81 11.17 -26.00
N GLU A 330 -9.87 11.07 -25.20
CA GLU A 330 -10.45 9.79 -24.77
C GLU A 330 -11.53 9.25 -25.73
N GLY A 331 -11.80 9.94 -26.86
CA GLY A 331 -12.77 9.50 -27.85
C GLY A 331 -14.19 9.32 -27.28
N VAL A 332 -14.61 10.18 -26.34
CA VAL A 332 -15.90 10.09 -25.64
C VAL A 332 -17.05 10.17 -26.64
N LYS A 333 -17.97 9.21 -26.58
CA LYS A 333 -19.21 9.16 -27.39
C LYS A 333 -20.41 9.35 -26.48
N ILE A 334 -21.19 10.41 -26.72
CA ILE A 334 -22.41 10.71 -25.97
C ILE A 334 -23.62 10.30 -26.81
N TYR A 335 -24.48 9.43 -26.25
CA TYR A 335 -25.73 8.99 -26.89
C TYR A 335 -26.91 9.75 -26.29
N GLU A 336 -27.07 11.02 -26.69
CA GLU A 336 -28.06 11.94 -26.12
C GLU A 336 -29.50 11.39 -26.19
N ASN A 337 -29.84 10.72 -27.29
CA ASN A 337 -31.14 10.08 -27.51
C ASN A 337 -31.48 8.94 -26.54
N LYS A 338 -30.53 8.51 -25.69
CA LYS A 338 -30.74 7.50 -24.65
C LYS A 338 -30.85 8.08 -23.24
N LEU A 339 -30.62 9.38 -23.07
CA LEU A 339 -30.82 10.07 -21.81
C LEU A 339 -32.33 10.35 -21.66
N LYS A 340 -32.91 9.96 -20.52
CA LYS A 340 -34.34 10.11 -20.22
C LYS A 340 -34.66 11.44 -19.57
#